data_AF-A0A9W6ITU4-F1
#
_entry.id   AF-A0A9W6ITU4-F1
#
_cell.length_a   1.000
_cell.length_b   1.000
_cell.length_c   1.000
_cell.angle_alpha   90.00
_cell.angle_beta   90.00
_cell.angle_gamma   90.00
#
_symmetry.space_group_name_H-M   'P 1'
#
loop_
_entity.id
_entity.type
_entity.pdbx_description
1 polymer ?
#
loop_
_entity_poly.entity_id
_entity_poly.type
_entity_poly.pdbx_seq_one_letter_code
_entity_poly.pdbx_strand_id
1 'polypeptide(L)'
;MAAKQTKAKAGSKASRPPADENPSIKNAEVYEALREQGASKEKAARIANAKAKYGDTGPKSPSHKGGKTPDYEEWSRNELYGKAKEIGLSGLSKASKGDLIHALRSH
;
A
#
# COMPACT_ATOMS: atom_id res chain seq x y z
N MET A 1 36.23 -28.22 -26.43
CA MET A 1 34.84 -28.09 -26.91
C MET A 1 33.92 -28.10 -25.71
N ALA A 2 33.33 -26.96 -25.35
CA ALA A 2 32.57 -26.79 -24.10
C ALA A 2 31.11 -27.22 -24.30
N ALA A 3 30.68 -28.23 -23.54
CA ALA A 3 29.28 -28.60 -23.42
C ALA A 3 28.53 -27.52 -22.62
N LYS A 4 27.53 -26.88 -23.23
CA LYS A 4 26.62 -25.96 -22.53
C LYS A 4 25.16 -26.32 -22.81
N GLN A 5 24.54 -26.79 -21.73
CA GLN A 5 23.21 -26.44 -21.24
C GLN A 5 21.98 -26.77 -22.11
N THR A 6 21.33 -27.85 -21.70
CA THR A 6 19.88 -28.05 -21.70
C THR A 6 19.16 -26.94 -20.92
N LYS A 7 18.17 -26.28 -21.53
CA LYS A 7 17.05 -25.70 -20.78
C LYS A 7 15.77 -25.76 -21.60
N ALA A 8 15.06 -26.86 -21.45
CA ALA A 8 13.62 -26.87 -21.67
C ALA A 8 12.99 -25.82 -20.75
N LYS A 9 12.39 -24.77 -21.33
CA LYS A 9 11.43 -23.93 -20.63
C LYS A 9 10.10 -24.15 -21.31
N ALA A 10 9.45 -25.26 -20.94
CA ALA A 10 8.01 -25.40 -21.09
C ALA A 10 7.39 -24.20 -20.37
N GLY A 11 6.95 -23.20 -21.14
CA GLY A 11 6.06 -22.17 -20.64
C GLY A 11 4.77 -22.87 -20.29
N SER A 12 4.56 -23.14 -19.00
CA SER A 12 3.30 -23.65 -18.49
C SER A 12 2.18 -22.73 -18.96
N LYS A 13 1.44 -23.18 -19.97
CA LYS A 13 0.08 -22.73 -20.24
C LYS A 13 -0.75 -23.15 -19.04
N ALA A 14 -0.73 -22.36 -17.97
CA ALA A 14 -1.74 -22.44 -16.94
C ALA A 14 -3.00 -21.80 -17.53
N SER A 15 -3.98 -22.66 -17.75
CA SER A 15 -5.33 -22.44 -18.24
C SER A 15 -5.92 -21.13 -17.73
N ARG A 16 -6.31 -20.25 -18.65
CA ARG A 16 -7.20 -19.11 -18.38
C ARG A 16 -8.60 -19.68 -18.12
N PRO A 17 -9.18 -19.58 -16.90
CA PRO A 17 -10.57 -19.95 -16.71
C PRO A 17 -11.49 -18.96 -17.45
N PRO A 18 -12.72 -19.37 -17.80
CA PRO A 18 -13.62 -18.59 -18.64
C PRO A 18 -13.89 -17.21 -18.04
N ALA A 19 -13.89 -16.22 -18.94
CA ALA A 19 -13.95 -14.80 -18.66
C ALA A 19 -15.36 -14.29 -18.26
N ASP A 20 -16.10 -15.10 -17.53
CA ASP A 20 -17.40 -14.81 -16.95
C ASP A 20 -17.20 -14.94 -15.44
N GLU A 21 -16.54 -13.99 -14.79
CA GLU A 21 -17.26 -13.25 -13.75
C GLU A 21 -16.56 -11.94 -13.32
N ASN A 22 -15.41 -11.55 -13.89
CA ASN A 22 -14.76 -10.25 -13.64
C ASN A 22 -13.64 -9.93 -14.67
N PRO A 23 -13.86 -9.12 -15.70
CA PRO A 23 -12.83 -8.72 -16.68
C PRO A 23 -11.72 -7.81 -16.12
N SER A 24 -11.71 -7.53 -14.80
CA SER A 24 -10.85 -6.52 -14.18
C SER A 24 -9.87 -7.06 -13.13
N ILE A 25 -9.80 -8.40 -12.94
CA ILE A 25 -8.85 -8.99 -11.98
C ILE A 25 -7.49 -9.20 -12.66
N LYS A 26 -6.50 -8.46 -12.18
CA LYS A 26 -5.14 -8.39 -12.75
C LYS A 26 -4.22 -9.50 -12.27
N ASN A 27 -4.55 -10.16 -11.16
CA ASN A 27 -3.81 -11.30 -10.65
C ASN A 27 -4.78 -12.41 -10.21
N ALA A 28 -5.05 -13.33 -11.13
CA ALA A 28 -6.00 -14.42 -10.92
C ALA A 28 -5.54 -15.41 -9.85
N GLU A 29 -4.23 -15.72 -9.79
CA GLU A 29 -3.66 -16.65 -8.81
C GLU A 29 -3.88 -16.19 -7.37
N VAL A 30 -3.62 -14.90 -7.08
CA VAL A 30 -3.87 -14.32 -5.76
C VAL A 30 -5.36 -14.27 -5.45
N TYR A 31 -6.21 -14.05 -6.45
CA TYR A 31 -7.66 -14.05 -6.26
C TYR A 31 -8.18 -15.43 -5.87
N GLU A 32 -7.79 -16.48 -6.59
CA GLU A 32 -8.21 -17.86 -6.30
C GLU A 32 -7.70 -18.32 -4.93
N ALA A 33 -6.42 -18.07 -4.61
CA ALA A 33 -5.87 -18.40 -3.29
C ALA A 33 -6.65 -17.72 -2.15
N LEU A 34 -7.09 -16.47 -2.34
CA LEU A 34 -7.92 -15.77 -1.35
C LEU A 34 -9.34 -16.33 -1.29
N ARG A 35 -9.92 -16.79 -2.39
CA ARG A 35 -11.23 -17.47 -2.42
C ARG A 35 -11.18 -18.80 -1.67
N GLU A 36 -10.10 -19.56 -1.83
CA GLU A 36 -9.86 -20.82 -1.11
C GLU A 36 -9.65 -20.60 0.39
N GLN A 37 -9.04 -19.47 0.77
CA GLN A 37 -8.92 -19.04 2.17
C GLN A 37 -10.23 -18.49 2.77
N GLY A 38 -11.33 -18.51 2.01
CA GLY A 38 -12.65 -18.05 2.47
C GLY A 38 -12.89 -16.55 2.33
N ALA A 39 -12.05 -15.81 1.59
CA ALA A 39 -12.31 -14.40 1.33
C ALA A 39 -13.47 -14.20 0.35
N SER A 40 -14.26 -13.16 0.59
CA SER A 40 -15.33 -12.72 -0.31
C SER A 40 -14.75 -12.30 -1.67
N LYS A 41 -15.52 -12.52 -2.75
CA LYS A 41 -15.18 -12.18 -4.14
C LYS A 41 -14.60 -10.76 -4.29
N GLU A 42 -15.25 -9.79 -3.67
CA GLU A 42 -14.84 -8.38 -3.76
C GLU A 42 -13.52 -8.09 -3.01
N LYS A 43 -13.33 -8.67 -1.82
CA LYS A 43 -12.11 -8.53 -1.03
C LYS A 43 -10.92 -9.16 -1.76
N ALA A 44 -11.12 -10.37 -2.30
CA ALA A 44 -10.11 -11.06 -3.09
C ALA A 44 -9.72 -10.26 -4.34
N ALA A 45 -10.69 -9.71 -5.07
CA ALA A 45 -10.45 -8.90 -6.27
C ALA A 45 -9.66 -7.63 -5.97
N ARG A 46 -9.96 -6.92 -4.88
CA ARG A 46 -9.21 -5.72 -4.45
C ARG A 46 -7.76 -6.03 -4.12
N ILE A 47 -7.51 -7.09 -3.35
CA ILE A 47 -6.15 -7.48 -2.94
C ILE A 47 -5.34 -7.95 -4.16
N ALA A 48 -5.94 -8.80 -5.01
CA ALA A 48 -5.33 -9.25 -6.26
C ALA A 48 -4.93 -8.06 -7.16
N ASN A 49 -5.82 -7.08 -7.32
CA ASN A 49 -5.57 -5.89 -8.11
C ASN A 49 -4.52 -4.96 -7.47
N ALA A 50 -4.55 -4.79 -6.15
CA ALA A 50 -3.57 -4.00 -5.43
C ALA A 50 -2.16 -4.63 -5.52
N LYS A 51 -2.06 -5.95 -5.35
CA LYS A 51 -0.79 -6.69 -5.47
C LYS A 51 -0.25 -6.67 -6.89
N ALA A 52 -1.12 -6.77 -7.91
CA ALA A 52 -0.74 -6.61 -9.31
C ALA A 52 -0.26 -5.19 -9.66
N LYS A 53 -0.84 -4.16 -9.02
CA LYS A 53 -0.54 -2.75 -9.28
C LYS A 53 0.69 -2.24 -8.54
N TYR A 54 0.89 -2.68 -7.30
CA TYR A 54 1.83 -2.07 -6.37
C TYR A 54 2.89 -3.05 -5.84
N GLY A 55 2.73 -4.36 -6.07
CA GLY A 55 3.56 -5.39 -5.45
C GLY A 55 3.31 -5.52 -3.96
N ASP A 56 3.92 -6.53 -3.32
CA ASP A 56 3.86 -6.74 -1.86
C ASP A 56 4.72 -5.69 -1.11
N THR A 57 5.85 -5.35 -1.71
CA THR A 57 6.94 -4.57 -1.11
C THR A 57 7.38 -3.38 -1.97
N GLY A 58 6.55 -2.96 -2.94
CA GLY A 58 6.90 -1.87 -3.84
C GLY A 58 6.85 -0.48 -3.19
N PRO A 59 7.52 0.53 -3.77
CA PRO A 59 7.51 1.93 -3.27
C PRO A 59 6.13 2.60 -3.30
N LYS A 60 5.13 1.95 -3.91
CA LYS A 60 3.72 2.36 -3.89
C LYS A 60 2.84 1.52 -2.95
N SER A 61 3.42 0.56 -2.22
CA SER A 61 2.72 -0.20 -1.19
C SER A 61 2.31 0.77 -0.06
N PRO A 62 1.05 0.75 0.40
CA PRO A 62 0.57 1.66 1.45
C PRO A 62 1.40 1.53 2.74
N SER A 63 1.92 0.32 3.04
CA SER A 63 2.83 0.07 4.16
C SER A 63 4.15 0.85 4.06
N HIS A 64 4.67 1.03 2.84
CA HIS A 64 5.89 1.81 2.59
C HIS A 64 5.64 3.32 2.64
N LYS A 65 4.45 3.76 2.24
CA LYS A 65 4.10 5.19 2.15
C LYS A 65 3.67 5.79 3.49
N GLY A 66 3.10 4.98 4.39
CA GLY A 66 2.63 5.44 5.71
C GLY A 66 3.62 5.31 6.87
N GLY A 67 4.70 4.54 6.73
CA GLY A 67 5.56 4.16 7.86
C GLY A 67 6.76 5.07 8.17
N LYS A 68 6.96 6.16 7.41
CA LYS A 68 8.14 7.03 7.56
C LYS A 68 7.79 8.52 7.62
N THR A 69 6.77 8.88 8.37
CA THR A 69 6.62 10.29 8.75
C THR A 69 7.59 10.56 9.91
N PRO A 70 8.54 11.51 9.76
CA PRO A 70 9.36 11.91 10.90
C PRO A 70 8.47 12.36 12.05
N ASP A 71 8.82 12.00 13.27
CA ASP A 71 8.09 12.38 14.47
C ASP A 71 7.92 13.90 14.53
N TYR A 72 6.76 14.35 15.02
CA TYR A 72 6.49 15.77 15.21
C TYR A 72 7.50 16.46 16.15
N GLU A 73 8.22 15.68 16.96
CA GLU A 73 9.31 16.15 17.82
C GLU A 73 10.50 16.69 17.03
N GLU A 74 10.72 16.20 15.81
CA GLU A 74 11.79 16.65 14.91
C GLU A 74 11.42 17.93 14.15
N TRP A 75 10.13 18.26 14.07
CA TRP A 75 9.65 19.39 13.27
C TRP A 75 9.87 20.72 14.00
N SER A 76 10.09 21.79 13.26
CA SER A 76 10.11 23.13 13.84
C SER A 76 8.70 23.58 14.27
N ARG A 77 8.63 24.54 15.20
CA ARG A 77 7.35 25.13 15.64
C ARG A 77 6.52 25.66 14.47
N ASN A 78 7.17 26.28 13.48
CA ASN A 78 6.50 26.83 12.30
C ASN A 78 5.89 25.73 11.42
N GLU A 79 6.60 24.62 11.22
CA GLU A 79 6.07 23.48 10.46
C GLU A 79 4.88 22.84 11.16
N LEU A 80 4.96 22.65 12.48
CA LEU A 80 3.87 22.12 13.29
C LEU A 80 2.65 23.05 13.27
N TYR A 81 2.87 24.35 13.39
CA TYR A 81 1.79 25.34 13.28
C TYR A 81 1.16 25.36 11.89
N GLY A 82 1.97 25.26 10.83
CA GLY A 82 1.49 25.13 9.45
C GLY A 82 0.63 23.89 9.27
N LYS A 83 1.08 22.74 9.80
CA LYS A 83 0.33 21.48 9.75
C LYS A 83 -0.97 21.54 10.54
N ALA A 84 -0.93 22.15 11.72
CA ALA A 84 -2.11 22.36 12.55
C ALA A 84 -3.15 23.21 11.82
N LYS A 85 -2.71 24.28 11.14
CA LYS A 85 -3.60 25.11 10.32
C LYS A 85 -4.17 24.38 9.10
N GLU A 86 -3.38 23.52 8.45
CA GLU A 86 -3.81 22.71 7.30
C GLU A 86 -4.97 21.77 7.66
N ILE A 87 -4.94 21.19 8.86
CA ILE A 87 -6.00 20.29 9.35
C ILE A 87 -7.12 21.04 10.10
N GLY A 88 -7.06 22.36 10.19
CA GLY A 88 -8.12 23.19 10.79
C GLY A 88 -8.02 23.46 12.29
N LEU A 89 -6.88 23.13 12.93
CA LEU A 89 -6.62 23.52 14.32
C LEU A 89 -6.30 25.02 14.39
N SER A 90 -7.23 25.78 14.94
CA SER A 90 -7.10 27.22 15.17
C SER A 90 -6.76 27.54 16.63
N GLY A 91 -6.36 28.78 16.92
CA GLY A 91 -6.01 29.22 18.29
C GLY A 91 -4.61 28.85 18.79
N LEU A 92 -3.79 28.19 17.97
CA LEU A 92 -2.45 27.72 18.35
C LEU A 92 -1.32 28.72 18.05
N SER A 93 -1.62 29.96 17.67
CA SER A 93 -0.61 30.97 17.29
C SER A 93 0.34 31.34 18.45
N LYS A 94 -0.14 31.24 19.69
CA LYS A 94 0.66 31.42 20.91
C LYS A 94 1.12 30.10 21.54
N ALA A 95 0.74 28.96 20.97
CA ALA A 95 1.07 27.64 21.51
C ALA A 95 2.57 27.34 21.38
N SER A 96 3.12 26.65 22.39
CA SER A 96 4.51 26.19 22.35
C SER A 96 4.68 25.05 21.35
N LYS A 97 5.93 24.67 21.04
CA LYS A 97 6.20 23.49 20.20
C LYS A 97 5.55 22.23 20.79
N GLY A 98 5.60 22.06 22.11
CA GLY A 98 5.00 20.92 22.80
C GLY A 98 3.48 20.88 22.69
N ASP A 99 2.81 22.02 22.87
CA ASP A 99 1.35 22.14 22.71
C ASP A 99 0.92 21.83 21.28
N LEU A 100 1.68 22.29 20.27
CA LEU A 100 1.41 21.98 18.86
C LEU A 100 1.53 20.48 18.57
N ILE A 101 2.57 19.82 19.08
CA ILE A 101 2.75 18.38 18.95
C ILE A 101 1.59 17.63 19.62
N HIS A 102 1.20 18.04 20.82
CA HIS A 102 0.10 17.43 21.55
C HIS A 102 -1.22 17.57 20.80
N ALA A 103 -1.52 18.77 20.28
CA ALA A 103 -2.73 19.02 19.49
C ALA A 103 -2.74 18.20 18.19
N LEU A 104 -1.61 18.08 17.50
CA LEU A 104 -1.49 17.26 16.29
C LEU A 104 -1.61 15.75 16.56
N ARG A 105 -1.15 15.27 17.72
CA ARG A 105 -1.27 13.85 18.12
C ARG A 105 -2.66 13.49 18.66
N SER A 106 -3.40 14.46 19.19
CA SER A 106 -4.72 14.24 19.81
C SER A 106 -5.90 14.49 18.86
N HIS A 107 -5.61 14.88 17.62
CA HIS A 107 -6.60 15.09 16.55
C HIS A 107 -6.80 13.80 15.74
#